data_AF-X1D9M2-F1
#
_entry.id   AF-X1D9M2-F1
#
_cell.length_a   1.000
_cell.length_b   1.000
_cell.length_c   1.000
_cell.angle_alpha   90.00
_cell.angle_beta   90.00
_cell.angle_gamma   90.00
#
_symmetry.space_group_name_H-M   'P 1'
#
loop_
_entity.id
_entity.type
_entity.pdbx_description
1 polymer ?
#
loop_
_entity_poly.entity_id
_entity_poly.type
_entity_poly.pdbx_seq_one_letter_code
_entity_poly.pdbx_strand_id
1 'polypeptide(L)'
;MAEKLILEGFEPFVGKHCETSALKRVLDYHGLSLSEEMLLGLGGGIGFIYWYMKMMPSPFIGTRYGKSADFPINICRRIGADASVIETSSPKRGYKELKALLRAGEPAVVYGDMVYLPYLAIPEVAHFGGHAVVVFGLDEERDEVYIYDRGRNSVTVSIADLARARGSKFPPFPPKHRLLKISYPSKVGNLEEGIKESIRECCKNMLKPPIKNIGLAGMEKWAKVVV
;
A
#
# COMPACT_ATOMS: atom_id res chain seq x y z
N MET A 1 18.84 -0.19 -24.59
CA MET A 1 17.67 0.18 -25.39
C MET A 1 16.58 0.60 -24.43
N ALA A 2 15.84 1.66 -24.76
CA ALA A 2 14.66 2.05 -24.00
C ALA A 2 13.60 0.95 -24.09
N GLU A 3 12.90 0.69 -23.00
CA GLU A 3 11.88 -0.34 -22.92
C GLU A 3 10.49 0.26 -22.81
N LYS A 4 9.55 -0.43 -23.46
CA LYS A 4 8.13 -0.21 -23.34
C LYS A 4 7.48 -1.48 -22.80
N LEU A 5 6.94 -1.40 -21.59
CA LEU A 5 6.33 -2.50 -20.86
C LEU A 5 4.97 -1.98 -20.39
N ILE A 6 3.87 -2.43 -21.00
CA ILE A 6 2.52 -1.98 -20.62
C ILE A 6 1.63 -3.23 -20.53
N LEU A 7 0.98 -3.38 -19.39
CA LEU A 7 0.03 -4.45 -19.13
C LEU A 7 -1.40 -3.96 -19.44
N GLU A 8 -2.23 -4.85 -19.97
CA GLU A 8 -3.60 -4.56 -20.37
C GLU A 8 -4.60 -5.39 -19.55
N GLY A 9 -5.91 -5.15 -19.72
CA GLY A 9 -6.95 -5.99 -19.10
C GLY A 9 -7.33 -5.59 -17.66
N PHE A 10 -7.12 -4.32 -17.29
CA PHE A 10 -7.59 -3.81 -16.00
C PHE A 10 -9.02 -3.31 -16.09
N GLU A 11 -9.88 -3.83 -15.21
CA GLU A 11 -11.25 -3.34 -15.06
C GLU A 11 -11.31 -2.02 -14.28
N PRO A 12 -12.07 -1.01 -14.75
CA PRO A 12 -12.19 0.27 -14.05
C PRO A 12 -13.00 0.14 -12.76
N PHE A 13 -12.43 0.59 -11.63
CA PHE A 13 -13.17 0.78 -10.38
C PHE A 13 -12.65 1.98 -9.59
N VAL A 14 -13.48 2.51 -8.69
CA VAL A 14 -13.09 3.58 -7.76
C VAL A 14 -12.75 2.94 -6.41
N GLY A 15 -11.51 3.14 -6.00
CA GLY A 15 -10.95 2.63 -4.76
C GLY A 15 -11.29 3.49 -3.54
N LYS A 16 -11.34 2.87 -2.35
CA LYS A 16 -11.56 3.57 -1.07
C LYS A 16 -10.26 3.82 -0.31
N HIS A 17 -9.37 2.83 -0.25
CA HIS A 17 -8.16 2.87 0.56
C HIS A 17 -6.95 2.38 -0.25
N CYS A 18 -5.84 3.11 -0.22
CA CYS A 18 -4.75 2.93 -1.19
C CYS A 18 -4.19 1.51 -1.24
N GLU A 19 -3.92 0.88 -0.09
CA GLU A 19 -3.38 -0.49 -0.07
C GLU A 19 -4.40 -1.55 -0.50
N THR A 20 -5.67 -1.44 -0.08
CA THR A 20 -6.71 -2.42 -0.46
C THR A 20 -7.10 -2.26 -1.92
N SER A 21 -7.14 -1.03 -2.44
CA SER A 21 -7.38 -0.74 -3.85
C SER A 21 -6.23 -1.27 -4.71
N ALA A 22 -4.97 -1.03 -4.29
CA ALA A 22 -3.81 -1.55 -5.02
C ALA A 22 -3.79 -3.08 -5.02
N LEU A 23 -4.02 -3.71 -3.86
CA LEU A 23 -4.06 -5.16 -3.74
C LEU A 23 -5.23 -5.77 -4.53
N LYS A 24 -6.43 -5.18 -4.44
CA LYS A 24 -7.59 -5.61 -5.24
C LYS A 24 -7.25 -5.62 -6.72
N ARG A 25 -6.63 -4.55 -7.23
CA ARG A 25 -6.34 -4.40 -8.65
C ARG A 25 -5.36 -5.45 -9.16
N VAL A 26 -4.30 -5.75 -8.40
CA VAL A 26 -3.36 -6.82 -8.79
C VAL A 26 -3.97 -8.22 -8.63
N LEU A 27 -4.86 -8.43 -7.65
CA LEU A 27 -5.58 -9.70 -7.51
C LEU A 27 -6.63 -9.90 -8.61
N ASP A 28 -7.35 -8.85 -9.00
CA ASP A 28 -8.31 -8.87 -10.11
C ASP A 28 -7.62 -9.23 -11.42
N TYR A 29 -6.42 -8.69 -11.66
CA TYR A 29 -5.57 -9.04 -12.82
C TYR A 29 -5.23 -10.55 -12.87
N HIS A 30 -5.18 -11.22 -11.71
CA HIS A 30 -4.96 -12.67 -11.57
C HIS A 30 -6.25 -13.47 -11.43
N GLY A 31 -7.43 -12.87 -11.61
CA GLY A 31 -8.72 -13.55 -11.46
C GLY A 31 -9.07 -13.93 -10.01
N LEU A 32 -8.37 -13.37 -9.02
CA LEU A 32 -8.52 -13.64 -7.58
C LEU A 32 -9.40 -12.57 -6.90
N SER A 33 -10.51 -12.20 -7.54
CA SER A 33 -11.27 -11.02 -7.16
C SER A 33 -11.90 -11.14 -5.77
N LEU A 34 -11.64 -10.13 -4.93
CA LEU A 34 -12.28 -9.89 -3.64
C LEU A 34 -12.67 -8.42 -3.54
N SER A 35 -13.66 -8.12 -2.68
CA SER A 35 -14.04 -6.73 -2.40
C SER A 35 -13.01 -6.05 -1.49
N GLU A 36 -12.90 -4.72 -1.52
CA GLU A 36 -12.00 -4.00 -0.62
C GLU A 36 -12.36 -4.20 0.85
N GLU A 37 -13.64 -4.35 1.17
CA GLU A 37 -14.13 -4.63 2.52
C GLU A 37 -13.65 -6.00 3.00
N MET A 38 -13.69 -7.01 2.14
CA MET A 38 -13.14 -8.33 2.45
C MET A 38 -11.63 -8.27 2.65
N LEU A 39 -10.90 -7.57 1.78
CA LEU A 39 -9.44 -7.40 1.93
C LEU A 39 -9.09 -6.65 3.22
N LEU A 40 -9.84 -5.59 3.56
CA LEU A 40 -9.66 -4.87 4.81
C LEU A 40 -9.89 -5.78 6.01
N GLY A 41 -10.98 -6.56 6.01
CA GLY A 41 -11.30 -7.53 7.05
C GLY A 41 -10.20 -8.57 7.21
N LEU A 42 -9.79 -9.22 6.11
CA LEU A 42 -8.71 -10.19 6.08
C LEU A 42 -7.38 -9.60 6.52
N GLY A 43 -7.15 -8.30 6.37
CA GLY A 43 -5.96 -7.61 6.89
C GLY A 43 -5.95 -7.42 8.40
N GLY A 44 -7.01 -7.80 9.11
CA GLY A 44 -7.20 -7.55 10.55
C GLY A 44 -8.18 -6.41 10.85
N GLY A 45 -8.78 -5.82 9.81
CA GLY A 45 -9.88 -4.88 9.94
C GLY A 45 -9.51 -3.55 10.60
N ILE A 46 -10.47 -3.04 11.37
CA ILE A 46 -10.34 -1.79 12.08
C ILE A 46 -9.25 -1.87 13.16
N GLY A 47 -8.61 -0.74 13.41
CA GLY A 47 -7.64 -0.59 14.48
C GLY A 47 -7.60 0.85 14.95
N PHE A 48 -6.70 1.14 15.88
CA PHE A 48 -6.41 2.51 16.23
C PHE A 48 -4.95 2.64 16.58
N ILE A 49 -4.32 3.72 16.12
CA ILE A 49 -3.03 4.17 16.61
C ILE A 49 -3.02 5.69 16.70
N TYR A 50 -2.61 6.19 17.86
CA TYR A 50 -2.22 7.58 18.06
C TYR A 50 -0.71 7.65 18.23
N TRP A 51 -0.03 8.38 17.35
CA TRP A 51 1.42 8.52 17.40
C TRP A 51 1.85 9.97 17.23
N TYR A 52 2.60 10.49 18.19
CA TYR A 52 3.14 11.84 18.12
C TYR A 52 4.54 11.87 18.70
N MET A 53 5.50 12.30 17.88
CA MET A 53 6.91 12.45 18.25
C MET A 53 7.31 13.91 18.06
N LYS A 54 8.34 14.36 18.79
CA LYS A 54 8.83 15.76 18.77
C LYS A 54 9.13 16.31 17.37
N MET A 55 9.52 15.46 16.43
CA MET A 55 9.86 15.86 15.05
C MET A 55 8.68 15.80 14.07
N MET A 56 7.50 15.38 14.51
CA MET A 56 6.32 15.32 13.65
C MET A 56 5.58 16.66 13.70
N PRO A 57 5.18 17.23 12.54
CA PRO A 57 4.46 18.50 12.51
C PRO A 57 3.05 18.38 13.11
N SER A 58 2.47 17.18 13.11
CA SER A 58 1.16 16.87 13.67
C SER A 58 1.14 15.42 14.16
N PRO A 59 0.22 15.04 15.07
CA PRO A 59 0.02 13.64 15.41
C PRO A 59 -0.46 12.83 14.20
N PHE A 60 -0.01 11.58 14.13
CA PHE A 60 -0.53 10.58 13.20
C PHE A 60 -1.64 9.79 13.88
N ILE A 61 -2.78 9.71 13.20
CA ILE A 61 -3.92 8.86 13.56
C ILE A 61 -4.08 7.80 12.47
N GLY A 62 -3.98 6.53 12.85
CA GLY A 62 -4.28 5.40 11.98
C GLY A 62 -5.51 4.65 12.50
N THR A 63 -6.35 4.18 11.59
CA THR A 63 -7.65 3.55 11.91
C THR A 63 -7.76 2.09 11.44
N ARG A 64 -6.64 1.49 11.02
CA ARG A 64 -6.56 0.09 10.61
C ARG A 64 -5.61 -0.72 11.48
N TYR A 65 -5.85 -2.03 11.55
CA TYR A 65 -4.93 -2.96 12.17
C TYR A 65 -3.63 -3.13 11.34
N GLY A 66 -2.55 -3.46 12.04
CA GLY A 66 -1.28 -3.91 11.45
C GLY A 66 -0.34 -2.77 11.08
N LYS A 67 0.97 -3.05 11.12
CA LYS A 67 1.96 -2.12 10.55
C LYS A 67 1.81 -2.10 9.03
N SER A 68 2.36 -1.07 8.38
CA SER A 68 2.23 -0.87 6.93
C SER A 68 2.53 -2.13 6.12
N ALA A 69 3.68 -2.78 6.35
CA ALA A 69 4.07 -3.98 5.60
C ALA A 69 3.25 -5.24 5.98
N ASP A 70 2.87 -5.40 7.25
CA ASP A 70 2.19 -6.61 7.74
C ASP A 70 0.79 -6.76 7.13
N PHE A 71 0.11 -5.64 6.87
CA PHE A 71 -1.27 -5.63 6.38
C PHE A 71 -1.45 -6.33 5.03
N PRO A 72 -0.79 -5.91 3.92
CA PRO A 72 -0.92 -6.63 2.66
C PRO A 72 -0.38 -8.07 2.73
N ILE A 73 0.68 -8.33 3.52
CA ILE A 73 1.22 -9.68 3.70
C ILE A 73 0.19 -10.60 4.36
N ASN A 74 -0.47 -10.14 5.42
CA ASN A 74 -1.50 -10.89 6.13
C ASN A 74 -2.69 -11.19 5.23
N ILE A 75 -3.11 -10.24 4.39
CA ILE A 75 -4.17 -10.46 3.41
C ILE A 75 -3.74 -11.55 2.42
N CYS A 76 -2.57 -11.43 1.81
CA CYS A 76 -2.03 -12.41 0.87
C CYS A 76 -1.97 -13.81 1.48
N ARG A 77 -1.40 -13.96 2.68
CA ARG A 77 -1.33 -15.24 3.38
C ARG A 77 -2.72 -15.88 3.57
N ARG A 78 -3.73 -15.08 3.94
CA ARG A 78 -5.08 -15.56 4.25
C ARG A 78 -5.89 -15.94 3.01
N ILE A 79 -5.51 -15.44 1.83
CA ILE A 79 -6.10 -15.87 0.55
C ILE A 79 -5.32 -17.05 -0.08
N GLY A 80 -4.25 -17.52 0.55
CA GLY A 80 -3.39 -18.60 0.05
C GLY A 80 -2.25 -18.13 -0.86
N ALA A 81 -1.99 -16.83 -0.93
CA ALA A 81 -0.83 -16.26 -1.63
C ALA A 81 0.36 -16.15 -0.68
N ASP A 82 1.57 -16.12 -1.26
CA ASP A 82 2.77 -15.70 -0.53
C ASP A 82 3.13 -14.27 -0.93
N ALA A 83 3.55 -13.46 0.03
CA ALA A 83 3.93 -12.08 -0.25
C ALA A 83 5.11 -11.63 0.60
N SER A 84 6.00 -10.89 -0.04
CA SER A 84 7.16 -10.29 0.59
C SER A 84 7.30 -8.83 0.19
N VAL A 85 7.95 -8.05 1.04
CA VAL A 85 8.23 -6.65 0.79
C VAL A 85 9.70 -6.49 0.44
N ILE A 86 9.97 -5.79 -0.65
CA ILE A 86 11.32 -5.33 -0.98
C ILE A 86 11.41 -3.85 -0.66
N GLU A 87 12.44 -3.48 0.09
CA GLU A 87 12.82 -2.09 0.33
C GLU A 87 14.27 -1.84 -0.06
N THR A 88 14.55 -0.65 -0.55
CA THR A 88 15.91 -0.20 -0.82
C THR A 88 16.00 1.32 -0.82
N SER A 89 17.08 1.88 -0.27
CA SER A 89 17.39 3.30 -0.40
C SER A 89 18.02 3.67 -1.75
N SER A 90 18.28 2.69 -2.63
CA SER A 90 18.92 2.92 -3.94
C SER A 90 17.86 3.09 -5.03
N PRO A 91 17.77 4.27 -5.68
CA PRO A 91 16.85 4.49 -6.80
C PRO A 91 17.09 3.52 -7.95
N LYS A 92 18.36 3.26 -8.28
CA LYS A 92 18.75 2.31 -9.33
C LYS A 92 18.25 0.90 -9.04
N ARG A 93 18.37 0.43 -7.80
CA ARG A 93 17.86 -0.90 -7.40
C ARG A 93 16.33 -0.92 -7.42
N GLY A 94 15.68 0.10 -6.87
CA GLY A 94 14.21 0.19 -6.84
C GLY A 94 13.60 0.17 -8.25
N TYR A 95 14.22 0.88 -9.18
CA TYR A 95 13.83 0.90 -10.59
C TYR A 95 14.06 -0.46 -11.27
N LYS A 96 15.19 -1.11 -11.00
CA LYS A 96 15.49 -2.46 -11.51
C LYS A 96 14.45 -3.48 -11.07
N GLU A 97 14.06 -3.49 -9.79
CA GLU A 97 13.05 -4.42 -9.27
C GLU A 97 11.66 -4.15 -9.86
N LEU A 98 11.28 -2.87 -10.04
CA LEU A 98 10.04 -2.50 -10.72
C LEU A 98 10.01 -3.05 -12.15
N LYS A 99 11.06 -2.77 -12.95
CA LYS A 99 11.15 -3.27 -14.33
C LYS A 99 11.14 -4.79 -14.40
N ALA A 100 11.76 -5.46 -13.44
CA ALA A 100 11.76 -6.92 -13.39
C ALA A 100 10.34 -7.50 -13.24
N LEU A 101 9.46 -6.88 -12.43
CA LEU A 101 8.05 -7.29 -12.34
C LEU A 101 7.30 -7.03 -13.66
N LEU A 102 7.42 -5.81 -14.21
CA LEU A 102 6.71 -5.47 -15.45
C LEU A 102 7.12 -6.37 -16.62
N ARG A 103 8.42 -6.71 -16.75
CA ARG A 103 8.90 -7.66 -17.76
C ARG A 103 8.35 -9.08 -17.57
N ALA A 104 8.03 -9.45 -16.32
CA ALA A 104 7.42 -10.73 -16.02
C ALA A 104 5.89 -10.74 -16.25
N GLY A 105 5.32 -9.64 -16.76
CA GLY A 105 3.87 -9.53 -16.97
C GLY A 105 3.10 -9.15 -15.71
N GLU A 106 3.79 -8.68 -14.66
CA GLU A 106 3.20 -8.47 -13.33
C GLU A 106 3.01 -6.98 -13.01
N PRO A 107 1.78 -6.54 -12.66
CA PRO A 107 1.57 -5.20 -12.13
C PRO A 107 2.20 -5.07 -10.75
N ALA A 108 2.88 -3.95 -10.51
CA ALA A 108 3.66 -3.75 -9.30
C ALA A 108 2.93 -2.84 -8.31
N VAL A 109 2.59 -3.36 -7.11
CA VAL A 109 2.20 -2.52 -5.98
C VAL A 109 3.46 -1.86 -5.42
N VAL A 110 3.50 -0.53 -5.47
CA VAL A 110 4.65 0.29 -5.05
C VAL A 110 4.20 1.37 -4.08
N TYR A 111 5.12 1.87 -3.26
CA TYR A 111 4.84 2.91 -2.29
C TYR A 111 5.58 4.20 -2.64
N GLY A 112 4.89 5.32 -2.52
CA GLY A 112 5.44 6.64 -2.81
C GLY A 112 4.88 7.70 -1.88
N ASP A 113 5.61 8.81 -1.76
CA ASP A 113 5.18 9.99 -1.02
C ASP A 113 4.16 10.79 -1.84
N MET A 114 2.98 11.00 -1.25
CA MET A 114 1.86 11.64 -1.91
C MET A 114 2.18 13.03 -2.45
N VAL A 115 3.03 13.81 -1.77
CA VAL A 115 3.40 15.18 -2.17
C VAL A 115 4.12 15.20 -3.52
N TYR A 116 4.87 14.14 -3.84
CA TYR A 116 5.61 14.02 -5.09
C TYR A 116 4.83 13.32 -6.21
N LEU A 117 3.56 12.98 -5.97
CA LEU A 117 2.66 12.47 -6.99
C LEU A 117 1.84 13.64 -7.56
N PRO A 118 2.16 14.14 -8.78
CA PRO A 118 1.67 15.43 -9.26
C PRO A 118 0.15 15.49 -9.42
N TYR A 119 -0.50 14.36 -9.70
CA TYR A 119 -1.94 14.27 -9.90
C TYR A 119 -2.76 14.38 -8.60
N LEU A 120 -2.13 14.26 -7.42
CA LEU A 120 -2.84 14.42 -6.14
C LEU A 120 -3.03 15.89 -5.76
N ALA A 121 -2.17 16.79 -6.26
CA ALA A 121 -2.24 18.24 -6.03
C ALA A 121 -2.45 18.61 -4.55
N ILE A 122 -1.71 17.96 -3.64
CA ILE A 122 -1.81 18.18 -2.19
C ILE A 122 -0.74 19.17 -1.68
N PRO A 123 -0.95 19.80 -0.51
CA PRO A 123 0.02 20.71 0.09
C PRO A 123 1.35 20.02 0.43
N GLU A 124 2.47 20.75 0.35
CA GLU A 124 3.82 20.25 0.69
C GLU A 124 3.89 19.66 2.11
N VAL A 125 3.10 20.16 3.05
CA VAL A 125 3.10 19.65 4.44
C VAL A 125 2.45 18.27 4.61
N ALA A 126 1.79 17.74 3.58
CA ALA A 126 1.00 16.50 3.63
C ALA A 126 1.79 15.25 3.23
N HIS A 127 3.10 15.22 3.51
CA HIS A 127 3.97 14.08 3.22
C HIS A 127 3.46 12.78 3.84
N PHE A 128 3.32 11.74 3.02
CA PHE A 128 2.96 10.41 3.46
C PHE A 128 3.49 9.36 2.45
N GLY A 129 4.69 8.85 2.72
CA GLY A 129 5.32 7.80 1.91
C GLY A 129 4.78 6.39 2.12
N GLY A 130 3.72 6.23 2.92
CA GLY A 130 2.98 4.99 3.06
C GLY A 130 1.89 4.79 2.00
N HIS A 131 1.75 5.70 1.03
CA HIS A 131 0.71 5.62 0.00
C HIS A 131 1.07 4.58 -1.06
N ALA A 132 0.15 3.62 -1.27
CA ALA A 132 0.32 2.53 -2.22
C ALA A 132 -0.40 2.81 -3.54
N VAL A 133 0.26 2.51 -4.65
CA VAL A 133 -0.29 2.60 -6.01
C VAL A 133 0.15 1.39 -6.83
N VAL A 134 -0.51 1.13 -7.96
CA VAL A 134 -0.15 0.07 -8.89
C VAL A 134 0.50 0.67 -10.12
N VAL A 135 1.77 0.35 -10.35
CA VAL A 135 2.42 0.62 -11.65
C VAL A 135 2.13 -0.58 -12.55
N PHE A 136 1.47 -0.32 -13.68
CA PHE A 136 1.14 -1.36 -14.66
C PHE A 136 1.80 -1.12 -16.02
N GLY A 137 2.47 0.02 -16.19
CA GLY A 137 3.23 0.27 -17.40
C GLY A 137 4.37 1.28 -17.23
N LEU A 138 5.29 1.23 -18.18
CA LEU A 138 6.48 2.05 -18.31
C LEU A 138 6.81 2.19 -19.81
N ASP A 139 7.01 3.42 -20.27
CA ASP A 139 7.52 3.74 -21.61
C ASP A 139 8.73 4.68 -21.45
N GLU A 140 9.94 4.12 -21.58
CA GLU A 140 11.19 4.87 -21.36
C GLU A 140 11.50 5.88 -22.48
N GLU A 141 10.99 5.66 -23.69
CA GLU A 141 11.18 6.63 -24.79
C GLU A 141 10.34 7.89 -24.56
N ARG A 142 9.15 7.72 -23.97
CA ARG A 142 8.22 8.81 -23.69
C ARG A 142 8.37 9.43 -22.29
N ASP A 143 9.24 8.87 -21.45
CA ASP A 143 9.34 9.22 -20.02
C ASP A 143 7.98 9.10 -19.31
N GLU A 144 7.25 8.00 -19.55
CA GLU A 144 5.90 7.80 -19.01
C GLU A 144 5.85 6.55 -18.11
N VAL A 145 5.26 6.69 -16.92
CA VAL A 145 4.86 5.59 -16.05
C VAL A 145 3.34 5.63 -15.89
N TYR A 146 2.69 4.50 -16.19
CA TYR A 146 1.26 4.35 -16.08
C TYR A 146 0.89 3.75 -14.71
N ILE A 147 0.05 4.48 -13.98
CA ILE A 147 -0.28 4.20 -12.59
C ILE A 147 -1.79 4.11 -12.42
N TYR A 148 -2.22 3.12 -11.67
CA TYR A 148 -3.52 3.14 -11.02
C TYR A 148 -3.37 3.44 -9.53
N ASP A 149 -4.01 4.52 -9.09
CA ASP A 149 -4.26 4.81 -7.68
C ASP A 149 -5.71 4.34 -7.36
N ARG A 150 -6.46 5.14 -6.59
CA ARG A 150 -7.86 4.93 -6.22
C ARG A 150 -8.85 5.45 -7.25
N GLY A 151 -8.39 6.14 -8.30
CA GLY A 151 -9.25 6.65 -9.37
C GLY A 151 -9.80 5.54 -10.27
N ARG A 152 -10.92 5.84 -10.95
CA ARG A 152 -11.50 4.98 -11.99
C ARG A 152 -10.53 4.78 -13.15
N ASN A 153 -9.89 5.87 -13.57
CA ASN A 153 -8.95 5.90 -14.67
C ASN A 153 -7.51 5.86 -14.15
N SER A 154 -6.60 5.35 -14.97
CA SER A 154 -5.17 5.48 -14.72
C SER A 154 -4.72 6.93 -14.90
N VAL A 155 -3.56 7.22 -14.33
CA VAL A 155 -2.83 8.47 -14.48
C VAL A 155 -1.43 8.16 -14.99
N THR A 156 -0.82 9.14 -15.64
CA THR A 156 0.56 9.06 -16.13
C THR A 156 1.43 10.05 -15.37
N VAL A 157 2.62 9.62 -14.98
CA VAL A 157 3.65 10.47 -14.37
C VAL A 157 4.99 10.24 -15.05
N SER A 158 5.94 11.16 -14.87
CA SER A 158 7.30 10.95 -15.36
C SER A 158 8.06 9.88 -14.57
N ILE A 159 9.09 9.27 -15.16
CA ILE A 159 9.97 8.34 -14.43
C ILE A 159 10.65 9.07 -13.26
N ALA A 160 11.02 10.34 -13.47
CA ALA A 160 11.63 11.18 -12.45
C ALA A 160 10.69 11.46 -11.27
N ASP A 161 9.41 11.74 -11.52
CA ASP A 161 8.42 11.98 -10.45
C ASP A 161 8.13 10.71 -9.66
N LEU A 162 7.97 9.57 -10.33
CA LEU A 162 7.84 8.29 -9.64
C LEU A 162 9.08 8.00 -8.80
N ALA A 163 10.29 8.20 -9.34
CA ALA A 163 11.53 7.98 -8.61
C ALA A 163 11.64 8.89 -7.38
N ARG A 164 11.23 10.16 -7.50
CA ARG A 164 11.20 11.12 -6.39
C ARG A 164 10.19 10.70 -5.31
N ALA A 165 8.96 10.38 -5.72
CA ALA A 165 7.92 9.90 -4.81
C ALA A 165 8.36 8.66 -4.04
N ARG A 166 8.89 7.65 -4.74
CA ARG A 166 9.37 6.40 -4.13
C ARG A 166 10.65 6.56 -3.30
N GLY A 167 11.48 7.54 -3.64
CA GLY A 167 12.77 7.83 -2.99
C GLY A 167 12.70 8.85 -1.87
N SER A 168 11.51 9.37 -1.55
CA SER A 168 11.32 10.36 -0.48
C SER A 168 11.94 9.91 0.83
N LYS A 169 12.59 10.84 1.52
CA LYS A 169 13.19 10.64 2.85
C LYS A 169 12.38 11.31 3.96
N PHE A 170 11.22 11.87 3.64
CA PHE A 170 10.43 12.62 4.61
C PHE A 170 9.92 11.70 5.74
N PRO A 171 10.19 12.06 7.00
CA PRO A 171 9.72 11.30 8.15
C PRO A 171 8.21 11.54 8.38
N PRO A 172 7.51 10.62 9.06
CA PRO A 172 8.02 9.38 9.65
C PRO A 172 7.90 8.14 8.75
N PHE A 173 7.36 8.30 7.52
CA PHE A 173 7.02 7.18 6.64
C PHE A 173 7.76 7.23 5.30
N PRO A 174 9.10 7.21 5.26
CA PRO A 174 9.83 7.20 3.98
C PRO A 174 9.52 5.89 3.22
N PRO A 175 9.17 5.94 1.92
CA PRO A 175 8.79 4.74 1.17
C PRO A 175 9.95 3.80 0.89
N LYS A 176 11.21 4.29 0.81
CA LYS A 176 12.42 3.47 0.53
C LYS A 176 12.26 2.56 -0.69
N HIS A 177 11.76 3.12 -1.79
CA HIS A 177 11.43 2.42 -3.02
C HIS A 177 10.65 1.11 -2.82
N ARG A 178 9.86 1.01 -1.74
CA ARG A 178 9.15 -0.20 -1.35
C ARG A 178 8.26 -0.70 -2.48
N LEU A 179 8.26 -2.02 -2.68
CA LEU A 179 7.30 -2.72 -3.51
C LEU A 179 6.89 -4.05 -2.85
N LEU A 180 5.70 -4.52 -3.20
CA LEU A 180 5.20 -5.82 -2.79
C LEU A 180 5.47 -6.83 -3.91
N LYS A 181 6.09 -7.98 -3.58
CA LYS A 181 6.17 -9.14 -4.45
C LYS A 181 5.17 -10.18 -3.97
N ILE A 182 4.31 -10.65 -4.87
CA ILE A 182 3.26 -11.62 -4.56
C ILE A 182 3.45 -12.83 -5.47
N SER A 183 3.38 -14.02 -4.87
CA SER A 183 3.23 -15.29 -5.55
C SER A 183 1.77 -15.69 -5.46
N TYR A 184 1.06 -15.65 -6.59
CA TYR A 184 -0.39 -15.83 -6.63
C TYR A 184 -0.77 -17.32 -6.65
N PRO A 185 -1.80 -17.73 -5.89
CA PRO A 185 -2.38 -19.07 -6.00
C PRO A 185 -3.26 -19.16 -7.25
N SER A 186 -3.56 -20.38 -7.70
CA SER A 186 -4.48 -20.59 -8.84
C SER A 186 -5.94 -20.23 -8.53
N LYS A 187 -6.30 -20.17 -7.26
CA LYS A 187 -7.61 -19.73 -6.76
C LYS A 187 -7.49 -19.23 -5.33
N VAL A 188 -8.44 -18.40 -4.90
CA VAL A 188 -8.55 -17.98 -3.51
C VAL A 188 -8.77 -19.21 -2.62
N GLY A 189 -7.97 -19.33 -1.56
CA GLY A 189 -8.08 -20.40 -0.58
C GLY A 189 -9.38 -20.35 0.25
N ASN A 190 -9.57 -21.33 1.14
CA ASN A 190 -10.69 -21.27 2.08
C ASN A 190 -10.45 -20.13 3.08
N LEU A 191 -11.31 -19.11 3.02
CA LEU A 191 -11.20 -17.89 3.82
C LEU A 191 -11.66 -18.07 5.27
N GLU A 192 -12.34 -19.16 5.63
CA GLU A 192 -12.97 -19.33 6.95
C GLU A 192 -11.98 -19.11 8.10
N GLU A 193 -10.83 -19.78 8.05
CA GLU A 193 -9.82 -19.63 9.11
C GLU A 193 -9.14 -18.25 9.06
N GLY A 194 -8.91 -17.68 7.87
CA GLY A 194 -8.38 -16.33 7.73
C GLY A 194 -9.30 -15.25 8.29
N ILE A 195 -10.62 -15.40 8.13
CA ILE A 195 -11.64 -14.52 8.70
C ILE A 195 -11.66 -14.64 10.23
N LYS A 196 -11.70 -15.87 10.77
CA LYS A 196 -11.65 -16.08 12.23
C LYS A 196 -10.38 -15.51 12.84
N GLU A 197 -9.24 -15.73 12.19
CA GLU A 197 -7.93 -15.23 12.64
C GLU A 197 -7.89 -13.70 12.65
N SER A 198 -8.31 -13.05 11.56
CA SER A 198 -8.33 -11.59 11.45
C SER A 198 -9.28 -10.91 12.45
N ILE A 199 -10.45 -11.50 12.73
CA ILE A 199 -11.35 -11.02 13.80
C ILE A 199 -10.67 -11.11 15.17
N ARG A 200 -9.99 -12.23 15.47
CA ARG A 200 -9.26 -12.40 16.73
C ARG A 200 -8.12 -11.37 16.86
N GLU A 201 -7.40 -11.10 15.78
CA GLU A 201 -6.36 -10.06 15.75
C GLU A 201 -6.92 -8.67 16.00
N CYS A 202 -8.01 -8.31 15.31
CA CYS A 202 -8.75 -7.07 15.53
C CYS A 202 -9.09 -6.90 17.02
N CYS A 203 -9.79 -7.88 17.60
CA CYS A 203 -10.19 -7.86 19.01
C CYS A 203 -8.99 -7.75 19.94
N LYS A 204 -7.93 -8.55 19.71
CA LYS A 204 -6.72 -8.52 20.53
C LYS A 204 -6.02 -7.15 20.47
N ASN A 205 -5.91 -6.57 19.28
CA ASN A 205 -5.26 -5.28 19.10
C ASN A 205 -6.06 -4.13 19.72
N MET A 206 -7.38 -4.16 19.60
CA MET A 206 -8.25 -3.14 20.18
C MET A 206 -8.31 -3.23 21.70
N LEU A 207 -8.44 -4.44 22.26
CA LEU A 207 -8.71 -4.67 23.69
C LEU A 207 -7.45 -4.90 24.52
N LYS A 208 -6.41 -5.51 23.95
CA LYS A 208 -5.16 -5.88 24.64
C LYS A 208 -3.93 -5.46 23.80
N PRO A 209 -3.81 -4.17 23.45
CA PRO A 209 -2.69 -3.69 22.64
C PRO A 209 -1.35 -3.84 23.38
N PRO A 210 -0.23 -4.02 22.66
CA PRO A 210 1.09 -4.14 23.28
C PRO A 210 1.60 -2.82 23.89
N ILE A 211 1.03 -1.69 23.48
CA ILE A 211 1.38 -0.34 23.97
C ILE A 211 0.12 0.53 24.09
N LYS A 212 0.16 1.55 24.95
CA LYS A 212 -0.96 2.48 25.21
C LYS A 212 -1.31 3.44 24.06
N ASN A 213 -0.60 3.35 22.94
CA ASN A 213 -0.84 4.18 21.76
C ASN A 213 -1.79 3.51 20.77
N ILE A 214 -2.13 2.23 20.97
CA ILE A 214 -2.90 1.41 20.05
C ILE A 214 -4.24 1.03 20.66
N GLY A 215 -5.25 0.76 19.83
CA GLY A 215 -6.55 0.25 20.26
C GLY A 215 -7.32 1.24 21.13
N LEU A 216 -8.18 0.72 22.01
CA LEU A 216 -8.98 1.55 22.91
C LEU A 216 -8.11 2.40 23.85
N ALA A 217 -7.00 1.84 24.34
CA ALA A 217 -6.03 2.59 25.15
C ALA A 217 -5.42 3.78 24.38
N GLY A 218 -5.16 3.61 23.08
CA GLY A 218 -4.72 4.67 22.19
C GLY A 218 -5.78 5.77 22.03
N MET A 219 -7.04 5.38 21.85
CA MET A 219 -8.17 6.32 21.74
C MET A 219 -8.31 7.15 23.02
N GLU A 220 -8.29 6.51 24.19
CA GLU A 220 -8.33 7.21 25.48
C GLU A 220 -7.15 8.16 25.67
N LYS A 221 -5.95 7.73 25.27
CA LYS A 221 -4.75 8.58 25.33
C LYS A 221 -4.89 9.79 24.42
N TRP A 222 -5.40 9.62 23.21
CA TRP A 222 -5.62 10.72 22.27
C TRP A 222 -6.67 11.70 22.79
N ALA A 223 -7.80 11.20 23.30
CA ALA A 223 -8.88 12.02 23.84
C ALA A 223 -8.43 12.96 24.98
N LYS A 224 -7.42 12.56 25.77
CA LYS A 224 -6.84 13.38 26.84
C LYS A 224 -5.90 14.50 26.34
N VAL A 225 -5.47 14.46 25.07
CA VAL A 225 -4.50 15.40 24.50
C VAL A 225 -5.14 16.41 23.57
N VAL A 226 -6.31 16.10 22.97
CA VAL A 226 -7.01 16.98 22.01
C VAL A 226 -7.95 17.99 22.71
N VAL A 227 -7.76 18.24 24.01
CA VAL A 227 -8.53 19.22 24.77
C VAL A 227 -8.04 20.63 24.49
#